data_AF-A0AAD7XSB8-F1
#
_entry.id   AF-A0AAD7XSB8-F1
#
_cell.length_a   1.000
_cell.length_b   1.000
_cell.length_c   1.000
_cell.angle_alpha   90.00
_cell.angle_beta   90.00
_cell.angle_gamma   90.00
#
_symmetry.space_group_name_H-M   'P 1'
#
loop_
_entity.id
_entity.type
_entity.pdbx_description
1 polymer ?
#
loop_
_entity_poly.entity_id
_entity_poly.type
_entity_poly.pdbx_seq_one_letter_code
_entity_poly.pdbx_strand_id
1 'polypeptide(L)' 'MSTQESFGNSAPKGRNLEAELLRSLLAKPEHFYGKASEDPMGWLRSIKRLRRGGISDSSILLVAGSHLKGAAGNWWA' A
#
# COMPACT_ATOMS: atom_id res chain seq x y z
N MET A 1 11.78 -39.60 35.81
CA MET A 1 10.76 -38.67 35.30
C MET A 1 11.51 -37.41 34.88
N SER A 2 11.80 -37.23 33.58
CA SER A 2 11.08 -36.30 32.65
C SER A 2 10.60 -35.03 33.36
N THR A 3 10.92 -33.81 32.92
CA THR A 3 10.94 -33.35 31.53
C THR A 3 11.78 -32.06 31.39
N GLN A 4 12.40 -31.89 30.23
CA GLN A 4 12.98 -30.64 29.72
C GLN A 4 11.95 -29.50 29.78
N GLU A 5 12.37 -28.32 30.24
CA GLU A 5 11.66 -27.09 29.87
C GLU A 5 12.33 -26.49 28.63
N SER A 6 11.53 -26.53 27.58
CA SER A 6 11.82 -26.15 26.22
C SER A 6 11.99 -24.65 26.07
N PHE A 7 13.00 -24.29 25.28
CA PHE A 7 13.18 -23.07 24.51
C PHE A 7 11.92 -22.18 24.40
N GLY A 8 11.96 -21.04 25.09
CA GLY A 8 11.17 -19.86 24.76
C GLY A 8 11.63 -19.32 23.40
N ASN A 9 11.09 -19.94 22.35
CA ASN A 9 11.28 -19.59 20.96
C ASN A 9 10.90 -18.11 20.77
N SER A 10 11.90 -17.24 20.72
CA SER A 10 11.73 -15.83 20.36
C SER A 10 11.39 -15.81 18.87
N ALA A 11 10.10 -15.93 18.56
CA ALA A 11 9.63 -15.80 17.19
C ALA A 11 10.21 -14.52 16.59
N PRO A 12 10.85 -14.56 15.41
CA PRO A 12 11.38 -13.36 14.80
C PRO A 12 10.20 -12.41 14.56
N LYS A 13 10.34 -11.13 14.96
CA LYS A 13 9.42 -10.04 14.61
C LYS A 13 8.95 -10.23 13.18
N GLY A 14 7.73 -10.76 13.01
CA GLY A 14 7.19 -11.08 11.70
C GLY A 14 7.23 -9.83 10.85
N ARG A 15 7.90 -9.89 9.69
CA ARG A 15 7.94 -8.75 8.77
C ARG A 15 6.50 -8.40 8.42
N ASN A 16 6.05 -7.20 8.76
CA ASN A 16 4.77 -6.70 8.30
C ASN A 16 4.92 -6.36 6.81
N LEU A 17 4.63 -7.34 5.96
CA LEU A 17 4.79 -7.27 4.50
C LEU A 17 3.95 -6.14 3.89
N GLU A 18 2.77 -5.89 4.46
CA GLU A 18 1.91 -4.78 4.03
C GLU A 18 2.56 -3.43 4.33
N ALA A 19 3.10 -3.23 5.54
CA ALA A 19 3.75 -1.98 5.92
C ALA A 19 4.99 -1.68 5.06
N GLU A 20 5.77 -2.70 4.69
CA GLU A 20 6.92 -2.52 3.81
C GLU A 20 6.51 -2.20 2.37
N LEU A 21 5.48 -2.88 1.87
CA LEU A 21 4.91 -2.60 0.55
C LEU A 21 4.30 -1.18 0.50
N LEU A 22 3.59 -0.78 1.54
CA LEU A 22 3.02 0.55 1.67
C LEU A 22 4.10 1.64 1.66
N ARG A 23 5.18 1.46 2.42
CA ARG A 23 6.33 2.38 2.40
C ARG A 23 6.93 2.52 1.00
N SER A 24 7.09 1.42 0.28
CA SER A 24 7.61 1.43 -1.09
C SER A 24 6.70 2.22 -2.04
N LEU A 25 5.38 1.99 -1.98
CA LEU A 25 4.37 2.66 -2.80
C LEU A 25 4.26 4.17 -2.50
N LEU A 26 4.48 4.56 -1.24
CA LEU A 26 4.47 5.96 -0.83
C LEU A 26 5.79 6.68 -1.15
N ALA A 27 6.91 5.97 -1.18
CA ALA A 27 8.22 6.55 -1.48
C ALA A 27 8.40 6.91 -2.97
N LYS A 28 7.69 6.26 -3.87
CA LYS A 28 7.76 6.49 -5.32
C LYS A 28 6.35 6.60 -5.93
N PRO A 29 5.68 7.74 -5.72
CA PRO A 29 4.31 7.90 -6.20
C PRO A 29 4.24 8.03 -7.72
N GLU A 30 3.27 7.34 -8.34
CA GLU A 30 2.84 7.61 -9.70
C GLU A 30 1.75 8.69 -9.67
N HIS A 31 2.13 9.93 -9.95
CA HIS A 31 1.20 11.04 -9.83
C HIS A 31 0.09 11.01 -10.89
N PHE A 32 -1.12 11.35 -10.48
CA PHE A 32 -2.26 11.62 -11.36
C PHE A 32 -2.83 13.00 -11.06
N TYR A 33 -2.90 13.85 -12.09
CA TYR A 33 -3.34 15.24 -11.95
C TYR A 33 -4.79 15.48 -12.38
N GLY A 34 -5.41 14.50 -13.05
CA GLY A 34 -6.76 14.61 -13.60
C GLY A 34 -6.82 15.41 -14.90
N LYS A 35 -5.73 15.45 -15.67
CA LYS A 35 -5.67 16.18 -16.95
C LYS A 35 -6.24 15.33 -18.09
N ALA A 36 -6.79 15.98 -19.11
CA ALA A 36 -7.34 15.31 -20.30
C ALA A 36 -6.31 14.45 -21.08
N SER A 37 -5.02 14.71 -20.90
CA SER A 37 -3.93 13.95 -21.52
C SER A 37 -3.53 12.69 -20.74
N GLU A 38 -4.01 12.51 -19.51
CA GLU A 38 -3.73 11.33 -18.71
C GLU A 38 -4.75 10.22 -19.00
N ASP A 39 -4.43 8.96 -18.66
CA ASP A 39 -5.35 7.83 -18.75
C ASP A 39 -5.97 7.53 -17.37
N PRO A 40 -7.19 8.01 -17.07
CA PRO A 40 -7.83 7.79 -15.77
C PRO A 40 -8.13 6.31 -15.54
N MET A 41 -8.41 5.56 -16.61
CA MET A 41 -8.69 4.13 -16.52
C MET A 41 -7.42 3.32 -16.29
N GLY A 42 -6.30 3.75 -16.86
CA GLY A 42 -4.95 3.25 -16.56
C GLY A 42 -4.58 3.43 -15.11
N TRP A 43 -4.78 4.64 -14.59
CA TRP A 43 -4.55 4.94 -13.17
C TRP A 43 -5.47 4.12 -12.26
N LEU A 44 -6.78 4.05 -12.53
CA LEU A 44 -7.69 3.23 -11.73
C LEU A 44 -7.31 1.74 -11.76
N ARG A 45 -6.82 1.24 -12.90
CA ARG A 45 -6.30 -0.13 -13.00
C ARG A 45 -5.04 -0.32 -12.15
N SER A 46 -4.15 0.66 -12.04
CA SER A 46 -2.95 0.57 -11.19
C SER A 46 -3.34 0.43 -9.72
N ILE A 47 -4.30 1.23 -9.24
CA ILE A 47 -4.85 1.14 -7.88
C ILE A 47 -5.53 -0.21 -7.65
N LYS A 48 -6.36 -0.69 -8.58
CA LYS A 48 -7.01 -2.02 -8.45
C LYS A 48 -6.02 -3.18 -8.36
N ARG A 49 -4.82 -3.07 -8.96
CA ARG A 49 -3.78 -4.11 -8.86
C ARG A 49 -3.22 -4.24 -7.44
N LEU A 50 -3.27 -3.19 -6.62
CA LEU A 50 -2.81 -3.24 -5.23
C LEU A 50 -3.58 -4.27 -4.39
N ARG A 51 -4.89 -4.43 -4.65
CA ARG A 51 -5.72 -5.45 -4.00
C ARG A 51 -5.23 -6.87 -4.29
N ARG A 52 -4.69 -7.12 -5.48
CA ARG A 52 -4.08 -8.41 -5.85
C ARG A 52 -2.78 -8.68 -5.07
N GLY A 53 -2.13 -7.63 -4.58
CA GLY A 53 -0.94 -7.71 -3.73
C GLY A 53 -1.24 -7.96 -2.25
N GLY A 54 -2.50 -8.18 -1.86
CA GLY A 54 -2.89 -8.43 -0.47
C GLY A 54 -2.89 -7.18 0.41
N ILE A 55 -2.95 -5.98 -0.19
CA ILE A 55 -3.07 -4.72 0.55
C ILE A 55 -4.52 -4.53 1.00
N SER A 56 -4.72 -4.07 2.25
CA SER A 56 -6.04 -3.76 2.77
C SER A 56 -6.68 -2.56 2.06
N ASP A 57 -8.01 -2.50 2.03
CA ASP A 57 -8.73 -1.39 1.39
C ASP A 57 -8.36 -0.03 2.00
N SER A 58 -8.10 0.04 3.32
CA SER A 58 -7.64 1.27 3.99
C SER A 58 -6.26 1.72 3.49
N SER A 59 -5.31 0.79 3.36
CA SER A 59 -3.99 1.08 2.79
C SER A 59 -4.07 1.46 1.31
N ILE A 60 -4.96 0.84 0.54
CA ILE A 60 -5.20 1.21 -0.87
C ILE A 60 -5.72 2.64 -0.99
N LEU A 61 -6.68 3.05 -0.14
CA LEU A 61 -7.20 4.41 -0.12
C LEU A 61 -6.11 5.43 0.23
N LEU A 62 -5.22 5.09 1.17
CA LEU A 62 -4.08 5.93 1.52
C LEU A 62 -3.13 6.11 0.33
N VAL A 63 -2.78 5.03 -0.36
CA VAL A 63 -1.91 5.09 -1.56
C VAL A 63 -2.57 5.92 -2.66
N ALA A 64 -3.84 5.64 -2.98
CA ALA A 64 -4.59 6.35 -4.01
C ALA A 64 -4.59 7.87 -3.74
N GLY A 65 -4.97 8.29 -2.52
CA GLY A 65 -4.97 9.70 -2.13
C GLY A 65 -3.59 10.35 -2.21
N SER A 66 -2.53 9.63 -1.82
CA SER A 66 -1.16 10.16 -1.86
C SER A 66 -0.63 10.43 -3.27
N HIS A 67 -1.17 9.73 -4.26
CA HIS A 67 -0.78 9.80 -5.67
C HIS A 67 -1.57 10.86 -6.46
N LEU A 68 -2.71 11.32 -5.94
CA LEU A 68 -3.48 12.42 -6.54
C LEU A 68 -2.79 13.77 -6.27
N LYS A 69 -2.62 14.58 -7.33
CA LYS A 69 -1.99 15.91 -7.26
C LYS A 69 -2.81 16.96 -8.02
N GLY A 70 -2.52 18.24 -7.77
CA GLY A 70 -3.19 19.35 -8.45
C GLY A 70 -4.71 19.31 -8.28
N ALA A 71 -5.46 19.49 -9.38
CA ALA A 71 -6.92 19.49 -9.34
C ALA A 71 -7.51 18.17 -8.81
N ALA A 72 -6.93 17.03 -9.18
CA ALA A 72 -7.38 15.73 -8.68
C ALA A 72 -7.11 15.56 -7.17
N GLY A 73 -5.97 16.05 -6.69
CA GLY A 73 -5.67 16.08 -5.25
C GLY A 73 -6.61 17.00 -4.48
N ASN A 74 -6.91 18.19 -5.02
CA ASN A 74 -7.82 19.15 -4.40
C ASN A 74 -9.26 18.64 -4.31
N TRP A 75 -9.71 17.84 -5.30
CA TRP A 75 -11.03 17.21 -5.26
C TRP A 75 -11.14 16.08 -4.23
N TRP A 76 -10.01 15.42 -3.94
CA TRP A 76 -9.95 14.29 -3.01
C TRP A 76 -9.85 14.70 -1.54
N ALA A 77 -9.30 15.89 -1.27
CA ALA A 77 -9.10 16.45 0.08
C ALA A 77 -10.43 16.88 0.73
#